data_AF-A0A5B7TT78-F1
#
_entry.id   AF-A0A5B7TT78-F1
#
_cell.length_a   1.000
_cell.length_b   1.000
_cell.length_c   1.000
_cell.angle_alpha   90.00
_cell.angle_beta   90.00
_cell.angle_gamma   90.00
#
_symmetry.space_group_name_H-M   'P 1'
#
loop_
_entity.id
_entity.type
_entity.pdbx_description
1 polymer ?
#
loop_
_entity_poly.entity_id
_entity_poly.type
_entity_poly.pdbx_seq_one_letter_code
_entity_poly.pdbx_strand_id
1 'polypeptide(L)' 'MGKYKIDDIKIGNHVSFKRNGIDDFGMYWTVIGFLNGMVQVKIKEMGNDDELYIDVDDIESLQNVNDTRYQ' A
#
# COMPACT_ATOMS: atom_id res chain seq x y z
N MET A 1 1.55 18.21 -0.11
CA MET A 1 0.89 17.77 -1.35
C MET A 1 1.60 16.50 -1.74
N GLY A 2 0.95 15.35 -1.51
CA GLY A 2 1.54 14.04 -1.75
C GLY A 2 1.94 13.83 -3.20
N LYS A 3 2.80 12.83 -3.41
CA LYS A 3 3.33 12.46 -4.72
C LYS A 3 2.29 11.78 -5.62
N TYR A 4 1.26 11.20 -5.01
CA TYR A 4 0.19 10.44 -5.67
C TYR A 4 -1.17 10.96 -5.23
N LYS A 5 -2.19 10.72 -6.06
CA LYS A 5 -3.60 10.89 -5.70
C LYS A 5 -4.25 9.53 -5.46
N ILE A 6 -5.35 9.51 -4.73
CA ILE A 6 -6.07 8.25 -4.46
C ILE A 6 -6.52 7.56 -5.75
N ASP A 7 -6.88 8.33 -6.78
CA ASP A 7 -7.28 7.85 -8.10
C ASP A 7 -6.15 7.16 -8.87
N ASP A 8 -4.89 7.41 -8.50
CA ASP A 8 -3.73 6.74 -9.10
C ASP A 8 -3.54 5.31 -8.58
N ILE A 9 -4.17 4.99 -7.44
CA ILE A 9 -3.96 3.75 -6.69
C ILE A 9 -5.09 2.77 -6.96
N LYS A 10 -4.72 1.52 -7.18
CA LYS A 10 -5.66 0.43 -7.46
C LYS A 10 -5.46 -0.71 -6.48
N ILE A 11 -6.55 -1.45 -6.21
CA ILE A 11 -6.46 -2.72 -5.50
C ILE A 11 -5.49 -3.64 -6.23
N GLY A 12 -4.60 -4.29 -5.49
CA GLY A 12 -3.50 -5.11 -6.00
C GLY A 12 -2.20 -4.34 -6.25
N ASN A 13 -2.20 -3.00 -6.21
CA ASN A 13 -0.95 -2.24 -6.24
C ASN A 13 -0.09 -2.53 -5.01
N HIS A 14 1.21 -2.40 -5.19
CA HIS A 14 2.17 -2.44 -4.11
C HIS A 14 2.60 -1.01 -3.77
N VAL A 15 2.57 -0.67 -2.49
CA VAL A 15 2.95 0.65 -1.98
C VAL A 15 4.00 0.53 -0.90
N SER A 16 4.91 1.50 -0.84
CA SER A 16 5.73 1.75 0.34
C SER A 16 5.35 3.10 0.94
N PHE A 17 5.39 3.21 2.26
CA PHE A 17 5.05 4.43 2.99
C PHE A 17 6.00 4.57 4.17
N LYS A 18 6.31 5.81 4.57
CA LYS A 18 7.03 6.07 5.82
C LYS A 18 6.03 6.41 6.90
N ARG A 19 6.13 5.71 8.04
CA ARG A 19 5.39 6.06 9.25
C ARG A 19 6.34 6.13 10.43
N ASN A 20 6.31 7.24 11.16
CA ASN A 20 7.07 7.36 12.40
C ASN A 20 6.69 6.23 13.36
N GLY A 21 7.64 5.38 13.75
CA GLY A 21 7.44 4.26 14.66
C GLY A 21 7.15 2.90 14.01
N ILE A 22 7.10 2.82 12.69
CA ILE A 22 7.19 1.54 11.96
C ILE A 22 8.56 1.51 11.30
N ASP A 23 9.39 0.54 11.67
CA ASP A 23 10.70 0.37 11.04
C ASP A 23 10.50 0.11 9.54
N ASP A 24 11.14 0.94 8.72
CA ASP A 24 11.10 0.79 7.27
C ASP A 24 11.97 -0.41 6.90
N PHE A 25 11.34 -1.58 6.82
CA PHE A 25 12.00 -2.79 6.35
C PHE A 25 12.15 -2.83 4.82
N GLY A 26 11.85 -1.74 4.11
CA GLY A 26 11.83 -1.72 2.64
C GLY A 26 10.77 -2.67 2.05
N MET A 27 9.73 -3.00 2.83
CA MET A 27 8.68 -3.92 2.42
C MET A 27 7.54 -3.18 1.74
N TYR A 28 7.06 -3.76 0.64
CA TYR A 28 5.87 -3.29 -0.05
C TYR A 28 4.63 -3.92 0.54
N TRP A 29 3.59 -3.12 0.70
CA TRP A 29 2.28 -3.57 1.16
C TRP A 29 1.31 -3.62 -0.01
N THR A 30 0.43 -4.62 -0.04
CA THR A 30 -0.55 -4.77 -1.10
C THR A 30 -1.82 -4.00 -0.77
N VAL A 31 -2.27 -3.14 -1.68
CA VAL A 31 -3.55 -2.43 -1.55
C VAL A 31 -4.69 -3.44 -1.68
N ILE A 32 -5.59 -3.44 -0.70
CA ILE A 32 -6.74 -4.35 -0.65
C ILE A 32 -8.08 -3.64 -0.64
N GLY A 33 -8.10 -2.33 -0.40
CA GLY A 33 -9.34 -1.56 -0.36
C GLY A 33 -9.12 -0.08 -0.09
N PHE A 34 -10.23 0.63 0.06
CA PHE A 34 -10.27 2.05 0.35
C PHE A 34 -11.39 2.34 1.35
N LEU A 35 -11.14 3.22 2.31
CA LEU A 35 -12.14 3.62 3.30
C LEU A 35 -11.95 5.09 3.68
N ASN A 36 -13.00 5.90 3.54
CA ASN A 36 -13.00 7.32 3.93
C ASN A 36 -11.81 8.13 3.36
N GLY A 37 -11.39 7.84 2.13
CA GLY A 37 -10.25 8.52 1.50
C GLY A 37 -8.86 7.98 1.90
N MET A 38 -8.80 6.94 2.73
CA MET A 38 -7.57 6.24 3.07
C MET A 38 -7.40 4.96 2.25
N VAL A 39 -6.15 4.55 2.05
CA VAL A 39 -5.78 3.31 1.36
C VAL A 39 -5.64 2.21 2.40
N GLN A 40 -6.40 1.12 2.25
CA GLN A 40 -6.24 -0.07 3.08
C GLN A 40 -5.19 -0.98 2.44
N VAL A 41 -4.18 -1.33 3.21
CA VAL A 41 -3.06 -2.16 2.79
C VAL A 41 -2.91 -3.37 3.69
N LYS A 42 -2.37 -4.46 3.15
CA LYS A 42 -1.98 -5.63 3.93
C LYS A 42 -0.53 -6.02 3.67
N ILE A 43 0.10 -6.60 4.69
CA ILE A 43 1.37 -7.32 4.55
C ILE A 43 1.20 -8.74 5.07
N LYS A 44 1.95 -9.67 4.48
CA LYS A 44 2.06 -11.05 4.94
C LYS A 44 3.50 -11.28 5.41
N GLU A 45 3.72 -11.27 6.72
CA GLU A 45 5.03 -11.51 7.30
C GLU A 45 5.02 -12.75 8.18
N MET A 46 5.88 -13.73 7.85
CA MET A 46 6.15 -14.91 8.69
C MET A 46 4.91 -15.63 9.24
N GLY A 47 3.80 -15.63 8.49
CA GLY A 47 2.55 -16.29 8.87
C GLY A 47 1.52 -15.39 9.58
N ASN A 48 1.85 -14.12 9.81
CA ASN A 48 0.92 -13.10 10.26
C ASN A 48 0.48 -12.22 9.08
N ASP A 49 -0.82 -11.94 9.06
CA ASP A 49 -1.44 -10.99 8.15
C ASP A 49 -1.75 -9.73 8.96
N ASP A 50 -1.08 -8.62 8.65
CA ASP A 50 -1.35 -7.32 9.26
C ASP A 50 -2.02 -6.40 8.23
N GLU A 51 -3.00 -5.64 8.69
CA GLU A 51 -3.74 -4.66 7.88
C GLU A 51 -3.62 -3.26 8.47
N LEU A 52 -3.52 -2.27 7.59
CA LEU A 52 -3.40 -0.88 7.98
C LEU A 52 -4.14 0.04 7.01
N TYR A 53 -4.62 1.17 7.54
CA TYR A 53 -5.07 2.30 6.74
C TYR A 53 -3.99 3.38 6.71
N ILE A 54 -3.60 3.80 5.52
CA ILE A 54 -2.60 4.84 5.29
C ILE A 54 -3.21 6.00 4.50
N ASP A 55 -2.73 7.21 4.80
CA ASP A 55 -3.03 8.37 3.98
C ASP A 55 -2.27 8.27 2.64
N VAL A 56 -2.88 8.78 1.57
CA VAL A 56 -2.24 8.81 0.26
C VAL A 56 -0.99 9.69 0.27
N ASP A 57 -0.99 10.73 1.11
CA ASP A 57 0.11 11.66 1.24
C ASP A 57 1.36 11.01 1.88
N ASP A 58 1.19 9.89 2.60
CA ASP A 58 2.29 9.15 3.25
C ASP A 58 2.99 8.14 2.30
N ILE A 59 2.46 7.95 1.09
CA ILE A 59 2.99 6.98 0.12
C ILE A 59 4.24 7.52 -0.57
N GLU A 60 5.35 6.80 -0.42
CA GLU A 60 6.64 7.16 -1.01
C GLU A 60 6.82 6.57 -2.42
N SER A 61 6.30 5.34 -2.62
CA SER A 61 6.37 4.64 -3.89
C SER A 61 5.11 3.84 -4.18
N LEU A 62 4.77 3.77 -5.47
CA LEU A 62 3.64 3.03 -6.01
C LEU A 62 4.14 2.15 -7.15
N GLN A 63 3.91 0.85 -7.05
CA GLN A 63 4.21 -0.13 -8.09
C GLN A 63 2.91 -0.77 -8.59
N ASN A 64 2.64 -0.58 -9.88
CA ASN A 64 1.56 -1.26 -10.56
C ASN A 64 1.96 -2.72 -10.82
N VAL A 65 1.39 -3.63 -10.04
CA VAL A 65 1.53 -5.06 -10.32
C VAL A 65 0.47 -5.42 -11.36
N ASN A 66 0.86 -5.39 -12.63
CA ASN A 66 0.12 -6.08 -13.68
C ASN A 66 0.42 -7.58 -13.49
N ASP A 67 -0.29 -8.24 -12.58
CA ASP A 67 -0.15 -9.68 -12.44
C ASP A 67 -0.81 -10.35 -13.65
N THR A 68 -0.02 -10.59 -14.70
CA THR A 68 -0.43 -11.29 -15.93
C THR A 68 -0.67 -12.78 -15.69
N ARG A 69 -0.61 -13.27 -14.44
CA ARG A 69 -0.80 -14.69 -14.09
C ARG A 69 -2.26 -15.10 -13.87
N TYR A 70 -3.21 -14.17 -14.01
CA TYR A 70 -4.64 -14.45 -14.02
C TYR A 70 -5.31 -14.03 -15.35
N GLN A 71 -4.70 -14.41 -16.48
CA GLN A 71 -5.40 -14.49 -17.78
C GLN A 71 -5.60 -15.94 -18.18
#